data_AF-A0A9Q1GPE0-F1
#
_entry.id   AF-A0A9Q1GPE0-F1
#
_cell.length_a   1.000
_cell.length_b   1.000
_cell.length_c   1.000
_cell.angle_alpha   90.00
_cell.angle_beta   90.00
_cell.angle_gamma   90.00
#
_symmetry.space_group_name_H-M   'P 1'
#
loop_
_entity.id
_entity.type
_entity.pdbx_description
1 polymer ?
#
loop_
_entity_poly.entity_id
_entity_poly.type
_entity_poly.pdbx_seq_one_letter_code
_entity_poly.pdbx_strand_id
1 'polypeptide(L)'
;MTQEEQRDRGKGKWASPFGSSSQAQGVIECPNPDKDITRVDANLRLFPPFLDNDVCPLTIKNTLLQSCYLRNTEWACGVAVYTGNETKLGMSRGIPEPKLTAVDAMIDKLTGAIFVFQIVVVTVLGIAGNVWKDTEARKQWYVQYPEEGPWYELLIIPLRFELLCSIMIPISIKVSLDLVKSLYAKFIDWDLEMFDRETGVSSHATNTAISEDLGQVEYILTDKTGTLTENKMVFKRCCIGGIFYGNENGDALKGLL
;
A
#
# COMPACT_ATOMS: atom_id res chain seq x y z
N MET A 1 -11.33 9.32 30.33
CA MET A 1 -10.50 10.54 30.22
C MET A 1 -11.34 11.55 29.46
N THR A 2 -11.75 12.61 30.17
CA THR A 2 -12.92 13.46 29.92
C THR A 2 -12.81 14.29 28.64
N GLN A 3 -13.93 14.55 27.96
CA GLN A 3 -13.98 15.35 26.71
C GLN A 3 -13.41 16.77 26.85
N GLU A 4 -13.26 17.29 28.08
CA GLU A 4 -12.62 18.57 28.35
C GLU A 4 -11.10 18.55 28.16
N GLU A 5 -10.44 17.40 28.35
CA GLU A 5 -8.97 17.31 28.24
C GLU A 5 -8.49 17.23 26.77
N GLN A 6 -9.39 16.91 25.84
CA GLN A 6 -9.15 16.96 24.39
C GLN A 6 -9.32 18.39 23.83
N ARG A 7 -10.17 19.22 24.47
CA ARG A 7 -10.48 20.58 24.01
C ARG A 7 -9.32 21.57 24.18
N ASP A 8 -8.43 21.32 25.15
CA ASP A 8 -7.26 22.19 25.39
C ASP A 8 -6.02 21.84 24.56
N ARG A 9 -6.01 20.71 23.83
CA ARG A 9 -4.89 20.34 22.94
C ARG A 9 -4.84 21.14 21.63
N GLY A 10 -5.91 21.85 21.28
CA GLY A 10 -6.01 22.63 20.04
C GLY A 10 -5.54 24.09 20.13
N LYS A 11 -5.07 24.57 21.29
CA LYS A 11 -4.67 25.98 21.47
C LYS A 11 -3.17 26.16 21.26
N GLY A 12 -2.74 26.29 20.00
CA GLY A 12 -1.37 26.67 19.65
C GLY A 12 -1.15 28.18 19.77
N LYS A 13 -0.15 28.60 20.56
CA LYS A 13 0.39 29.97 20.56
C LYS A 13 1.65 29.99 19.71
N TRP A 14 1.76 30.95 18.79
CA TRP A 14 2.88 31.05 17.85
C TRP A 14 3.52 32.44 17.92
N ALA A 15 4.85 32.51 17.77
CA ALA A 15 5.62 33.75 17.62
C ALA A 15 6.70 33.54 16.56
N SER A 16 6.86 34.50 15.64
CA SER A 16 7.83 34.43 14.54
C SER A 16 9.29 34.62 15.04
N PRO A 17 10.28 33.84 14.57
CA PRO A 17 11.70 34.06 14.91
C PRO A 17 12.41 35.06 13.98
N PHE A 18 11.74 35.61 12.95
CA PHE A 18 12.37 36.51 11.99
C PHE A 18 12.30 37.98 12.44
N GLY A 19 13.44 38.67 12.35
CA GLY A 19 13.67 39.98 12.96
C GLY A 19 12.74 41.10 12.50
N SER A 20 12.31 41.89 13.49
CA SER A 20 11.95 43.31 13.41
C SER A 20 10.92 43.77 12.35
N SER A 21 9.66 43.37 12.53
CA SER A 21 8.50 44.30 12.66
C SER A 21 7.22 43.50 12.89
N SER A 22 6.49 43.85 13.95
CA SER A 22 5.20 43.29 14.39
C SER A 22 5.16 41.80 14.79
N GLN A 23 5.29 41.52 16.10
CA GLN A 23 4.86 40.24 16.69
C GLN A 23 3.33 40.15 16.59
N ALA A 24 2.82 39.49 15.56
CA ALA A 24 1.42 39.10 15.51
C ALA A 24 1.19 37.93 16.46
N GLN A 25 0.48 38.17 17.56
CA GLN A 25 0.05 37.13 18.50
C GLN A 25 -1.43 36.81 18.26
N GLY A 26 -1.75 35.53 18.20
CA GLY A 26 -3.12 35.05 18.01
C GLY A 26 -3.28 33.60 18.42
N VAL A 27 -4.53 33.16 18.50
CA VAL A 27 -4.94 31.77 18.78
C VAL A 27 -5.83 31.31 17.64
N ILE A 28 -5.53 30.13 17.12
CA ILE A 28 -6.39 29.45 16.15
C ILE A 28 -7.10 28.32 16.89
N GLU A 29 -8.43 28.37 16.92
CA GLU A 29 -9.28 27.31 17.45
C GLU A 29 -9.71 26.41 16.30
N CYS A 30 -9.17 25.19 16.26
CA CYS A 30 -9.46 24.21 15.22
C CYS A 30 -10.24 23.02 15.78
N PRO A 31 -11.14 22.42 14.98
CA PRO A 31 -11.81 21.18 15.34
C PRO A 31 -10.82 20.01 15.28
N ASN A 32 -11.23 18.89 15.88
CA ASN A 32 -10.47 17.65 15.75
C ASN A 32 -10.28 17.27 14.27
N PRO A 33 -9.13 16.71 13.90
CA PRO A 33 -8.83 16.38 12.52
C PRO A 33 -9.83 15.35 11.96
N ASP A 34 -10.26 15.58 10.72
CA ASP A 34 -11.25 14.79 10.00
C ASP A 34 -10.78 14.46 8.57
N LYS A 35 -11.47 13.52 7.92
CA LYS A 35 -11.13 13.05 6.56
C LYS A 35 -11.75 13.88 5.44
N ASP A 36 -12.73 14.72 5.75
CA ASP A 36 -13.44 15.50 4.74
C ASP A 36 -12.53 16.59 4.18
N ILE A 37 -12.12 16.46 2.91
CA ILE A 37 -11.23 17.42 2.25
C ILE A 37 -11.93 18.75 1.92
N THR A 38 -13.26 18.78 1.90
CA THR A 38 -14.04 19.94 1.44
C THR A 38 -14.42 20.89 2.57
N ARG A 39 -14.46 20.40 3.81
CA ARG A 39 -14.90 21.17 4.98
C ARG A 39 -13.76 21.49 5.93
N VAL A 40 -13.61 22.76 6.27
CA VAL A 40 -12.76 23.24 7.37
C VAL A 40 -13.52 24.36 8.04
N ASP A 41 -13.78 24.22 9.34
CA ASP A 41 -14.46 25.22 10.16
C ASP A 41 -13.55 25.53 11.35
N ALA A 42 -12.66 26.52 11.20
CA ALA A 42 -11.77 26.97 12.25
C ALA A 42 -12.02 28.45 12.57
N ASN A 43 -11.61 28.91 13.76
CA ASN A 43 -11.77 30.30 14.17
C ASN A 43 -10.41 30.89 14.56
N LEU A 44 -10.06 32.04 13.99
CA LEU A 44 -8.86 32.80 14.35
C LEU A 44 -9.24 33.95 15.28
N ARG A 45 -8.49 34.09 16.38
CA ARG A 45 -8.56 35.23 17.31
C ARG A 45 -7.21 35.91 17.34
N LEU A 46 -7.15 37.19 17.01
CA LEU A 46 -5.92 38.00 17.03
C LEU A 46 -5.89 38.87 18.30
N PHE A 47 -4.72 38.99 18.91
CA PHE A 47 -4.52 39.91 20.04
C PHE A 47 -4.08 41.30 19.53
N PRO A 48 -4.42 42.39 20.26
CA PRO A 48 -4.06 43.77 19.87
C PRO A 48 -2.54 43.94 19.68
N PRO A 49 -2.08 44.80 18.75
CA PRO A 49 -2.71 46.08 18.35
C PRO A 49 -3.45 46.09 17.01
N PHE A 50 -3.69 44.94 16.35
CA PHE A 50 -4.14 44.90 14.94
C PHE A 50 -5.66 44.69 14.73
N LEU A 51 -6.37 44.04 15.66
CA LEU A 51 -7.82 43.81 15.58
C LEU A 51 -8.39 43.64 16.99
N ASP A 52 -9.56 44.23 17.27
CA ASP A 52 -10.22 44.21 18.59
C ASP A 52 -10.80 42.83 18.92
N ASN A 53 -9.96 41.83 19.20
CA ASN A 53 -10.35 40.49 19.66
C ASN A 53 -11.47 39.79 18.84
N ASP A 54 -11.66 40.22 17.60
CA ASP A 54 -12.74 39.75 16.73
C ASP A 54 -12.45 38.32 16.27
N VAL A 55 -13.50 37.50 16.26
CA VAL A 55 -13.43 36.10 15.81
C VAL A 55 -13.57 36.09 14.30
N CYS A 56 -12.48 35.72 13.61
CA CYS A 56 -12.49 35.56 12.15
C CYS A 56 -12.68 34.08 11.79
N PRO A 57 -13.79 33.70 11.12
CA PRO A 57 -13.99 32.33 10.68
C PRO A 57 -13.05 31.97 9.52
N LEU A 58 -12.35 30.86 9.65
CA LEU A 58 -11.50 30.24 8.64
C LEU A 58 -12.25 29.08 7.99
N THR A 59 -12.43 29.17 6.68
CA THR A 59 -13.05 28.14 5.85
C THR A 59 -12.00 27.38 5.03
N ILE A 60 -12.39 26.37 4.25
CA ILE A 60 -11.50 25.65 3.32
C ILE A 60 -10.73 26.59 2.37
N LYS A 61 -11.34 27.73 1.98
CA LYS A 61 -10.71 28.76 1.13
C LYS A 61 -9.46 29.38 1.75
N ASN A 62 -9.36 29.38 3.08
CA ASN A 62 -8.24 29.94 3.83
C ASN A 62 -7.24 28.85 4.26
N THR A 63 -7.43 27.61 3.83
CA THR A 63 -6.62 26.45 4.24
C THR A 63 -5.87 25.89 3.03
N LEU A 64 -4.56 25.69 3.18
CA LEU A 64 -3.74 25.00 2.19
C LEU A 64 -3.57 23.54 2.64
N LEU A 65 -3.93 22.59 1.77
CA LEU A 65 -3.76 21.16 2.05
C LEU A 65 -2.34 20.71 1.71
N GLN A 66 -1.86 19.65 2.37
CA GLN A 66 -0.49 19.14 2.24
C GLN A 66 -0.07 18.78 0.80
N SER A 67 -1.00 18.32 -0.05
CA SER A 67 -0.71 17.91 -1.44
C SER A 67 -1.01 19.00 -2.48
N CYS A 68 -1.27 20.24 -2.05
CA CYS A 68 -1.51 21.35 -2.97
C CYS A 68 -0.19 21.98 -3.42
N TYR A 69 -0.08 22.24 -4.72
CA TYR A 69 1.01 23.05 -5.27
C TYR A 69 0.56 24.49 -5.38
N LEU A 70 1.27 25.40 -4.71
CA LEU A 70 1.03 26.83 -4.84
C LEU A 70 1.45 27.29 -6.26
N ARG A 71 0.55 28.00 -6.95
CA ARG A 71 0.79 28.52 -8.31
C ARG A 71 0.39 29.98 -8.39
N ASN A 72 1.05 30.73 -9.27
CA ASN A 72 0.74 32.13 -9.58
C ASN A 72 0.92 33.12 -8.41
N THR A 73 1.81 32.81 -7.46
CA THR A 73 2.19 33.68 -6.35
C THR A 73 3.65 33.41 -5.97
N GLU A 74 4.43 34.45 -5.68
CA GLU A 74 5.86 34.32 -5.34
C GLU A 74 6.08 33.65 -3.98
N TRP A 75 5.27 34.02 -2.98
CA TRP A 75 5.34 33.47 -1.64
C TRP A 75 3.97 33.49 -0.95
N ALA A 76 3.81 32.61 0.04
CA ALA A 76 2.65 32.60 0.92
C ALA A 76 3.13 32.36 2.37
N CYS A 77 2.57 33.13 3.31
CA CYS A 77 2.80 32.94 4.74
C CYS A 77 1.58 32.26 5.36
N GLY A 78 1.80 31.23 6.15
CA GLY A 78 0.74 30.49 6.84
C GLY A 78 1.24 29.86 8.13
N VAL A 79 0.30 29.36 8.93
CA VAL A 79 0.57 28.65 10.18
C VAL A 79 0.17 27.19 10.01
N ALA A 80 1.05 26.26 10.38
CA ALA A 80 0.75 24.83 10.33
C ALA A 80 -0.26 24.48 11.44
N VAL A 81 -1.45 24.01 11.04
CA VAL A 81 -2.53 23.61 11.96
C VAL A 81 -2.50 22.11 12.24
N TYR A 82 -2.41 21.30 11.18
CA TYR A 82 -2.36 19.83 11.27
C TYR A 82 -1.02 19.32 10.73
N THR A 83 -0.47 18.28 11.36
CA THR A 83 0.84 17.72 10.97
C THR A 83 0.81 16.19 10.86
N GLY A 84 1.66 15.64 10.00
CA GLY A 84 1.79 14.18 9.83
C GLY A 84 0.48 13.48 9.46
N ASN A 85 0.09 12.49 10.25
CA ASN A 85 -1.13 11.70 10.02
C ASN A 85 -2.42 12.43 10.41
N GLU A 86 -2.32 13.58 11.10
CA GLU A 86 -3.48 14.41 11.44
C GLU A 86 -3.89 15.33 10.30
N THR A 87 -3.10 15.42 9.22
CA THR A 87 -3.55 16.14 8.02
C THR A 87 -4.72 15.39 7.39
N LYS A 88 -5.63 16.12 6.74
CA LYS A 88 -6.81 15.53 6.07
C LYS A 88 -6.43 14.40 5.10
N LEU A 89 -5.35 14.59 4.35
CA LEU A 89 -4.81 13.57 3.45
C LEU A 89 -4.14 12.42 4.20
N GLY A 90 -3.42 12.71 5.30
CA GLY A 90 -2.86 11.70 6.19
C GLY A 90 -3.95 10.77 6.74
N MET A 91 -5.09 11.32 7.15
CA MET A 91 -6.24 10.55 7.63
C MET A 91 -7.00 9.79 6.54
N SER A 92 -6.94 10.28 5.29
CA SER A 92 -7.51 9.58 4.14
C SER A 92 -6.64 8.40 3.69
N ARG A 93 -5.35 8.38 4.05
CA ARG A 93 -4.46 7.25 3.76
C ARG A 93 -4.76 6.11 4.73
N GLY A 94 -5.13 4.96 4.18
CA GLY A 94 -5.20 3.71 4.95
C GLY A 94 -3.80 3.24 5.35
N ILE A 95 -3.74 2.38 6.38
CA ILE A 95 -2.52 1.65 6.71
C ILE A 95 -2.24 0.70 5.53
N PRO A 96 -1.02 0.73 4.94
CA PRO A 96 -0.70 -0.18 3.85
C PRO A 96 -0.71 -1.63 4.36
N GLU A 97 -1.68 -2.41 3.90
CA GLU A 97 -1.73 -3.84 4.16
C GLU A 97 -0.77 -4.58 3.21
N PRO A 98 -0.09 -5.63 3.69
CA PRO A 98 0.74 -6.46 2.82
C PRO A 98 -0.12 -7.09 1.73
N LYS A 99 0.24 -6.83 0.47
CA LYS A 99 -0.45 -7.43 -0.68
C LYS A 99 0.05 -8.86 -0.85
N LEU A 100 -0.81 -9.82 -0.53
CA LEU A 100 -0.59 -11.24 -0.84
C LEU A 100 -1.15 -11.54 -2.23
N THR A 101 -0.43 -12.34 -3.00
CA THR A 101 -0.84 -12.70 -4.37
C THR A 101 -1.83 -13.86 -4.36
N ALA A 102 -2.62 -13.99 -5.42
CA ALA A 102 -3.52 -15.13 -5.58
C ALA A 102 -2.75 -16.47 -5.68
N VAL A 103 -1.57 -16.45 -6.28
CA VAL A 103 -0.70 -17.62 -6.46
C VAL A 103 -0.13 -18.08 -5.12
N ASP A 104 0.29 -17.16 -4.24
CA ASP A 104 0.77 -17.51 -2.90
C ASP A 104 -0.31 -18.25 -2.10
N ALA A 105 -1.57 -17.77 -2.16
CA ALA A 105 -2.69 -18.43 -1.49
C ALA A 105 -2.98 -19.83 -2.07
N MET A 106 -2.82 -20.01 -3.39
CA MET A 106 -2.97 -21.32 -4.03
C MET A 106 -1.88 -22.30 -3.58
N ILE A 107 -0.63 -21.85 -3.50
CA ILE A 107 0.50 -22.66 -3.03
C ILE A 107 0.29 -23.09 -1.59
N ASP A 108 -0.06 -22.16 -0.70
CA ASP A 108 -0.30 -22.48 0.71
C ASP A 108 -1.42 -23.53 0.87
N LYS A 109 -2.48 -23.43 0.05
CA LYS A 109 -3.56 -24.43 0.02
C LYS A 109 -3.09 -25.80 -0.47
N LEU A 110 -2.28 -25.85 -1.52
CA LEU A 110 -1.72 -27.09 -2.05
C LEU A 110 -0.72 -27.73 -1.08
N THR A 111 0.15 -26.94 -0.45
CA THR A 111 1.08 -27.39 0.59
C THR A 111 0.32 -27.97 1.78
N GLY A 112 -0.77 -27.33 2.21
CA GLY A 112 -1.64 -27.88 3.24
C GLY A 112 -2.27 -29.22 2.84
N ALA A 113 -2.74 -29.36 1.60
CA ALA A 113 -3.30 -30.61 1.10
C ALA A 113 -2.26 -31.74 1.04
N ILE A 114 -1.03 -31.44 0.59
CA ILE A 114 0.09 -32.38 0.55
C ILE A 114 0.49 -32.81 1.98
N PHE A 115 0.53 -31.88 2.93
CA PHE A 115 0.84 -32.18 4.32
C PHE A 115 -0.17 -33.15 4.96
N VAL A 116 -1.47 -32.94 4.71
CA VAL A 116 -2.52 -33.86 5.17
C VAL A 116 -2.37 -35.24 4.52
N PHE A 117 -2.12 -35.27 3.21
CA PHE A 117 -1.86 -36.53 2.49
C PHE A 117 -0.63 -37.27 3.04
N GLN A 118 0.44 -36.54 3.35
CA GLN A 118 1.67 -37.07 3.95
C GLN A 118 1.39 -37.75 5.30
N ILE A 119 0.65 -37.10 6.20
CA ILE A 119 0.25 -37.68 7.50
C ILE A 119 -0.50 -39.00 7.31
N VAL A 120 -1.41 -39.07 6.34
CA VAL A 120 -2.19 -40.29 6.05
C VAL A 120 -1.28 -41.41 5.58
N VAL A 121 -0.41 -41.13 4.60
CA VAL A 121 0.54 -42.13 4.05
C VAL A 121 1.48 -42.65 5.14
N VAL A 122 2.03 -41.76 5.96
CA VAL A 122 2.95 -42.10 7.06
C VAL A 122 2.26 -42.91 8.14
N THR A 123 1.00 -42.61 8.44
CA THR A 123 0.21 -43.41 9.39
C THR A 123 -0.02 -44.83 8.87
N VAL A 124 -0.44 -44.97 7.60
CA VAL A 124 -0.71 -46.28 6.99
C VAL A 124 0.58 -47.12 6.89
N LEU A 125 1.65 -46.54 6.34
CA LEU A 125 2.95 -47.23 6.21
C LEU A 125 3.59 -47.50 7.58
N GLY A 126 3.44 -46.58 8.53
CA GLY A 126 3.91 -46.73 9.90
C GLY A 126 3.25 -47.88 10.63
N ILE A 127 1.92 -48.01 10.53
CA ILE A 127 1.17 -49.14 11.10
C ILE A 127 1.58 -50.45 10.40
N ALA A 128 1.61 -50.47 9.06
CA ALA A 128 2.02 -51.65 8.31
C ALA A 128 3.46 -52.10 8.67
N GLY A 129 4.37 -51.15 8.82
CA GLY A 129 5.75 -51.40 9.25
C GLY A 129 5.84 -51.94 10.68
N ASN A 130 5.05 -51.41 11.62
CA ASN A 130 4.97 -51.93 12.98
C ASN A 130 4.43 -53.37 13.02
N VAL A 131 3.36 -53.65 12.25
CA VAL A 131 2.80 -55.01 12.14
C VAL A 131 3.84 -55.97 11.54
N TRP A 132 4.54 -55.58 10.48
CA TRP A 132 5.58 -56.42 9.87
C TRP A 132 6.76 -56.65 10.82
N LYS A 133 7.15 -55.62 11.60
CA LYS A 133 8.21 -55.73 12.62
C LYS A 133 7.87 -56.82 13.64
N ASP A 134 6.67 -56.79 14.19
CA ASP A 134 6.26 -57.73 15.24
C ASP A 134 5.98 -59.15 14.71
N THR A 135 5.54 -59.27 13.45
CA THR A 135 5.17 -60.58 12.88
C THR A 135 6.37 -61.32 12.29
N GLU A 136 7.28 -60.61 11.60
CA GLU A 136 8.32 -61.24 10.77
C GLU A 136 9.73 -60.82 11.19
N ALA A 137 9.95 -59.53 11.51
CA ALA A 137 11.30 -59.04 11.80
C ALA A 137 11.85 -59.55 13.14
N ARG A 138 11.02 -59.67 14.19
CA ARG A 138 11.43 -60.25 15.48
C ARG A 138 11.84 -61.72 15.41
N LYS A 139 11.43 -62.47 14.37
CA LYS A 139 11.79 -63.88 14.19
C LYS A 139 13.18 -64.06 13.56
N GLN A 140 13.74 -63.00 12.97
CA GLN A 140 15.02 -63.06 12.27
C GLN A 140 16.18 -62.95 13.26
N TRP A 141 17.04 -63.97 13.30
CA TRP A 141 18.14 -64.09 14.27
C TRP A 141 19.17 -62.94 14.21
N TYR A 142 19.26 -62.24 13.08
CA TYR A 142 20.21 -61.14 12.87
C TYR A 142 19.63 -59.75 13.21
N VAL A 143 18.32 -59.63 13.41
CA VAL A 143 17.67 -58.35 13.74
C VAL A 143 17.46 -58.27 15.24
N GLN A 144 18.43 -57.70 15.95
CA GLN A 144 18.43 -57.60 17.40
C GLN A 144 17.52 -56.45 17.88
N TYR A 145 16.26 -56.75 18.20
CA TYR A 145 15.37 -55.83 18.92
C TYR A 145 15.47 -56.06 20.43
N PRO A 146 15.54 -55.01 21.27
CA PRO A 146 15.48 -55.15 22.72
C PRO A 146 14.11 -55.71 23.18
N GLU A 147 14.10 -56.60 24.18
CA GLU A 147 12.87 -57.23 24.67
C GLU A 147 11.93 -56.25 25.39
N GLU A 148 12.50 -55.31 26.16
CA GLU A 148 11.76 -54.20 26.77
C GLU A 148 11.97 -52.92 25.95
N GLY A 149 11.04 -52.68 25.03
CA GLY A 149 11.00 -51.46 24.23
C GLY A 149 10.47 -50.27 25.04
N PRO A 150 11.03 -49.07 24.86
CA PRO A 150 10.46 -47.86 25.45
C PRO A 150 9.08 -47.54 24.85
N TRP A 151 8.23 -46.83 25.60
CA TRP A 151 6.85 -46.50 25.21
C TRP A 151 6.70 -45.77 23.86
N TYR A 152 7.78 -45.15 23.37
CA TYR A 152 7.80 -44.41 22.09
C TYR A 152 8.19 -45.28 20.88
N GLU A 153 8.47 -46.58 21.05
CA GLU A 153 8.92 -47.45 19.94
C GLU A 153 7.92 -47.51 18.77
N LEU A 154 6.62 -47.44 19.07
CA LEU A 154 5.54 -47.42 18.09
C LEU A 154 5.61 -46.19 17.16
N LEU A 155 6.21 -45.08 17.60
CA LEU A 155 6.36 -43.85 16.82
C LEU A 155 7.64 -43.84 15.97
N ILE A 156 8.63 -44.69 16.26
CA ILE A 156 9.93 -44.69 15.56
C ILE A 156 9.76 -45.02 14.06
N ILE A 157 8.99 -46.06 13.74
CA ILE A 157 8.79 -46.49 12.35
C ILE A 157 7.98 -45.45 11.55
N PRO A 158 6.84 -44.93 12.04
CA PRO A 158 6.16 -43.80 11.41
C PRO A 158 7.07 -42.59 11.19
N LEU A 159 7.86 -42.18 12.19
CA LEU A 159 8.78 -41.04 12.06
C LEU A 159 9.89 -41.27 11.02
N ARG A 160 10.33 -42.52 10.80
CA ARG A 160 11.26 -42.86 9.71
C ARG A 160 10.61 -42.70 8.34
N PHE A 161 9.35 -43.11 8.20
CA PHE A 161 8.58 -42.88 6.97
C PHE A 161 8.30 -41.39 6.74
N GLU A 162 8.04 -40.61 7.80
CA GLU A 162 7.92 -39.15 7.73
C GLU A 162 9.19 -38.50 7.16
N LEU A 163 10.36 -38.90 7.65
CA LEU A 163 11.64 -38.41 7.14
C LEU A 163 11.85 -38.78 5.66
N LEU A 164 11.47 -39.99 5.24
CA LEU A 164 11.54 -40.42 3.84
C LEU A 164 10.57 -39.64 2.95
N CYS A 165 9.37 -39.32 3.45
CA CYS A 165 8.35 -38.55 2.74
C CYS A 165 8.57 -37.03 2.77
N SER A 166 9.52 -36.52 3.55
CA SER A 166 9.78 -35.07 3.71
C SER A 166 10.07 -34.33 2.39
N ILE A 167 10.56 -35.03 1.36
CA ILE A 167 10.78 -34.47 0.02
C ILE A 167 9.49 -34.09 -0.72
N MET A 168 8.33 -34.56 -0.25
CA MET A 168 7.02 -34.30 -0.86
C MET A 168 6.57 -32.84 -0.68
N ILE A 169 7.03 -32.17 0.39
CA ILE A 169 6.82 -30.75 0.60
C ILE A 169 8.07 -30.02 0.08
N PRO A 170 8.05 -29.46 -1.14
CA PRO A 170 9.22 -28.79 -1.69
C PRO A 170 9.44 -27.45 -0.97
N ILE A 171 10.32 -27.44 0.03
CA ILE A 171 10.67 -26.21 0.77
C ILE A 171 11.25 -25.14 -0.17
N SER A 172 11.93 -25.56 -1.23
CA SER A 172 12.56 -24.67 -2.21
C SER A 172 11.57 -23.92 -3.10
N ILE A 173 10.33 -24.39 -3.28
CA ILE A 173 9.40 -23.81 -4.26
C ILE A 173 9.09 -22.33 -3.94
N LYS A 174 8.92 -22.01 -2.66
CA LYS A 174 8.59 -20.65 -2.21
C LYS A 174 9.74 -19.68 -2.48
N VAL A 175 10.96 -20.08 -2.11
CA VAL A 175 12.18 -19.27 -2.34
C VAL A 175 12.44 -19.10 -3.84
N SER A 176 12.25 -20.16 -4.64
CA SER A 176 12.40 -20.07 -6.10
C SER A 176 11.36 -19.12 -6.72
N LEU A 177 10.12 -19.12 -6.24
CA LEU A 177 9.10 -18.19 -6.71
C LEU A 177 9.42 -16.75 -6.32
N ASP A 178 9.88 -16.49 -5.10
CA ASP A 178 10.30 -15.15 -4.68
C ASP A 178 11.46 -14.62 -5.54
N LEU A 179 12.42 -15.49 -5.88
CA LEU A 179 13.51 -15.13 -6.79
C LEU A 179 12.98 -14.77 -8.18
N VAL A 180 12.08 -15.60 -8.73
CA VAL A 180 11.48 -15.37 -10.05
C VAL A 180 10.67 -14.07 -10.06
N LYS A 181 9.87 -13.80 -9.02
CA LYS A 181 9.13 -12.54 -8.85
C LYS A 181 10.05 -11.32 -8.85
N SER A 182 11.18 -11.42 -8.15
CA SER A 182 12.21 -10.37 -8.12
C SER A 182 12.86 -10.14 -9.49
N LEU A 183 13.17 -11.22 -10.22
CA LEU A 183 13.73 -11.15 -11.57
C LEU A 183 12.74 -10.50 -12.56
N TYR A 184 11.46 -10.86 -12.51
CA TYR A 184 10.44 -10.23 -13.36
C TYR A 184 10.26 -8.74 -13.08
N ALA A 185 10.24 -8.34 -11.81
CA ALA A 185 10.20 -6.94 -11.45
C ALA A 185 11.40 -6.17 -12.01
N LYS A 186 12.60 -6.78 -11.99
CA LYS A 186 13.80 -6.19 -12.59
C LYS A 186 13.73 -6.10 -14.12
N PHE A 187 13.11 -7.08 -14.78
CA PHE A 187 12.88 -6.99 -16.22
C PHE A 187 11.93 -5.85 -16.60
N ILE A 188 10.89 -5.59 -15.78
CA ILE A 188 9.99 -4.44 -15.98
C ILE A 188 10.74 -3.10 -15.80
N ASP A 189 11.65 -3.01 -14.82
CA ASP A 189 12.46 -1.81 -14.60
C ASP A 189 13.46 -1.54 -15.75
N TRP A 190 13.91 -2.59 -16.44
CA TRP A 190 14.90 -2.49 -17.53
C TRP A 190 14.28 -2.33 -18.91
N ASP A 191 12.95 -2.35 -19.01
CA ASP A 191 12.26 -2.23 -20.29
C ASP A 191 12.36 -0.79 -20.84
N LEU A 192 12.97 -0.66 -22.02
CA LEU A 192 13.13 0.61 -22.72
C LEU A 192 11.83 1.08 -23.39
N GLU A 193 10.87 0.20 -23.65
CA GLU A 193 9.56 0.58 -24.20
C GLU A 193 8.68 1.26 -23.14
N MET A 194 8.91 0.95 -21.86
CA MET A 194 8.22 1.57 -20.73
C MET A 194 8.91 2.86 -20.22
N PHE A 195 9.91 3.37 -20.95
CA PHE A 195 10.62 4.60 -20.61
C PHE A 195 9.96 5.82 -21.25
N ASP A 196 9.56 6.80 -20.42
CA ASP A 196 9.06 8.08 -20.94
C ASP A 196 10.20 9.01 -21.33
N ARG A 197 10.26 9.34 -22.62
CA ARG A 197 11.29 10.23 -23.20
C ARG A 197 11.08 11.70 -22.86
N GLU A 198 9.86 12.13 -22.58
CA GLU A 198 9.58 13.55 -22.30
C GLU A 198 9.96 13.92 -20.86
N THR A 199 9.58 13.09 -19.89
CA THR A 199 9.91 13.32 -18.47
C THR A 199 11.25 12.72 -18.05
N GLY A 200 11.80 11.78 -18.82
CA GLY A 200 13.03 11.06 -18.48
C GLY A 200 12.86 10.05 -17.35
N VAL A 201 11.64 9.60 -17.09
CA VAL A 201 11.29 8.67 -16.01
C VAL A 201 11.09 7.26 -16.57
N SER A 202 11.73 6.27 -15.96
CA SER A 202 11.52 4.85 -16.28
C SER A 202 10.37 4.24 -15.47
N SER A 203 9.84 3.12 -15.94
CA SER A 203 9.06 2.22 -15.10
C SER A 203 9.84 1.83 -13.85
N HIS A 204 9.15 1.71 -12.72
CA HIS A 204 9.73 1.25 -11.47
C HIS A 204 8.71 0.39 -10.70
N ALA A 205 9.02 -0.89 -10.55
CA ALA A 205 8.20 -1.83 -9.78
C ALA A 205 8.44 -1.66 -8.27
N THR A 206 7.55 -0.93 -7.58
CA THR A 206 7.64 -0.72 -6.13
C THR A 206 7.41 -1.98 -5.30
N ASN A 207 6.62 -2.92 -5.82
CA ASN A 207 6.33 -4.20 -5.17
C ASN A 207 6.62 -5.34 -6.15
N THR A 208 7.53 -6.23 -5.80
CA THR A 208 7.96 -7.36 -6.63
C THR A 208 6.93 -8.50 -6.64
N ALA A 209 6.12 -8.62 -5.60
CA ALA A 209 5.18 -9.72 -5.43
C ALA A 209 4.02 -9.64 -6.44
N ILE A 210 3.57 -8.44 -6.79
CA ILE A 210 2.36 -8.24 -7.62
C ILE A 210 2.59 -8.38 -9.13
N SER A 211 3.82 -8.70 -9.56
CA SER A 211 4.16 -8.76 -10.98
C SER A 211 3.36 -9.83 -11.73
N GLU A 212 2.99 -10.93 -11.07
CA GLU A 212 2.17 -12.01 -11.66
C GLU A 212 0.68 -11.68 -11.70
N ASP A 213 0.19 -10.92 -10.73
CA ASP A 213 -1.21 -10.50 -10.65
C ASP A 213 -1.57 -9.54 -11.80
N LEU A 214 -0.58 -8.85 -12.40
CA LEU A 214 -0.77 -8.00 -13.56
C LEU A 214 -1.37 -8.77 -14.75
N GLY A 215 -1.05 -10.06 -14.90
CA GLY A 215 -1.62 -10.93 -15.92
C GLY A 215 -3.04 -11.40 -15.63
N GLN A 216 -3.56 -11.16 -14.42
CA GLN A 216 -4.88 -11.60 -13.95
C GLN A 216 -5.88 -10.44 -13.79
N VAL A 217 -5.51 -9.22 -14.22
CA VAL A 217 -6.37 -8.04 -14.09
C VAL A 217 -7.54 -8.11 -15.06
N GLU A 218 -8.76 -8.14 -14.55
CA GLU A 218 -10.01 -8.11 -15.35
C GLU A 218 -10.56 -6.68 -15.52
N TYR A 219 -10.44 -5.84 -14.49
CA TYR A 219 -10.97 -4.49 -14.48
C TYR A 219 -9.87 -3.47 -14.25
N ILE A 220 -9.77 -2.49 -15.16
CA ILE A 220 -8.89 -1.33 -15.00
C ILE A 220 -9.75 -0.13 -14.63
N LEU A 221 -9.56 0.38 -13.41
CA LEU A 221 -10.18 1.62 -12.95
C LEU A 221 -9.22 2.77 -13.26
N THR A 222 -9.57 3.59 -14.23
CA THR A 222 -8.73 4.71 -14.68
C THR A 222 -9.29 6.04 -14.21
N ASP A 223 -8.42 6.91 -13.67
CA ASP A 223 -8.79 8.30 -13.42
C ASP A 223 -8.78 9.11 -14.72
N LYS A 224 -9.69 10.08 -14.84
CA LYS A 224 -9.77 10.93 -16.02
C LYS A 224 -8.60 11.91 -16.07
N THR A 225 -8.39 12.65 -14.98
CA THR A 225 -7.50 13.81 -14.99
C THR A 225 -6.09 13.39 -14.61
N GLY A 226 -5.12 13.61 -15.49
CA GLY A 226 -3.73 13.21 -15.24
C GLY A 226 -3.42 11.74 -15.56
N THR A 227 -4.39 10.96 -16.05
CA THR A 227 -4.15 9.63 -16.63
C THR A 227 -4.69 9.53 -18.05
N LEU A 228 -6.01 9.67 -18.26
CA LEU A 228 -6.57 9.66 -19.63
C LEU A 228 -6.31 10.94 -20.41
N THR A 229 -6.26 12.08 -19.71
CA THR A 229 -6.04 13.38 -20.35
C THR A 229 -4.78 14.04 -19.80
N GLU A 230 -3.91 14.48 -20.70
CA GLU A 230 -2.86 15.44 -20.39
C GLU A 230 -3.47 16.76 -19.89
N ASN A 231 -2.81 17.43 -18.94
CA ASN A 231 -3.26 18.73 -18.42
C ASN A 231 -2.89 19.87 -19.40
N LYS A 232 -3.30 19.72 -20.66
CA LYS A 232 -3.07 20.67 -21.74
C LYS A 232 -4.37 20.94 -22.49
N MET A 233 -4.94 22.12 -22.24
CA MET A 233 -6.18 22.55 -22.88
C MET A 233 -5.83 23.30 -24.16
N VAL A 234 -6.18 22.72 -25.32
CA VAL A 234 -5.99 23.36 -26.63
C VAL A 234 -7.37 23.73 -27.18
N PHE A 235 -7.57 25.01 -27.47
CA PHE A 235 -8.78 25.47 -28.14
C PHE A 235 -8.77 24.96 -29.59
N LYS A 236 -9.78 24.18 -29.97
CA LYS A 236 -9.86 23.55 -31.30
C LYS A 236 -10.86 24.24 -32.23
N ARG A 237 -12.08 24.51 -31.75
CA ARG A 237 -13.18 25.10 -32.55
C ARG A 237 -14.12 25.93 -31.67
N CYS A 238 -14.86 26.84 -32.31
CA CYS A 238 -16.05 27.46 -31.73
C CYS A 238 -17.17 27.58 -32.77
N CYS A 239 -18.40 27.78 -32.28
CA CYS A 239 -19.55 28.11 -33.11
C CYS A 239 -20.04 29.49 -32.69
N ILE A 240 -20.12 30.43 -33.64
CA ILE A 240 -20.58 31.80 -33.42
C ILE A 240 -21.70 32.07 -34.42
N GLY A 241 -22.91 32.37 -33.93
CA GLY A 241 -24.06 32.69 -34.79
C GLY A 241 -24.46 31.57 -35.75
N GLY A 242 -24.22 30.30 -35.42
CA GLY A 242 -24.49 29.15 -36.29
C GLY A 242 -23.38 28.84 -37.30
N ILE A 243 -22.30 29.64 -37.35
CA ILE A 243 -21.14 29.40 -38.19
C ILE A 243 -20.06 28.71 -37.36
N PHE A 244 -19.57 27.57 -37.84
CA PHE A 244 -18.48 26.82 -37.20
C PHE A 244 -17.12 27.37 -37.66
N TYR A 245 -16.28 27.72 -36.70
CA TYR A 245 -14.90 28.17 -36.91
C TYR A 245 -13.92 27.11 -36.41
N GLY A 246 -13.03 26.67 -37.28
CA GLY A 246 -11.96 25.70 -37.00
C GLY A 246 -11.99 24.48 -37.93
N ASN A 247 -10.83 23.86 -38.16
CA ASN A 247 -10.65 22.80 -39.16
C ASN A 247 -11.14 21.43 -38.65
N GLU A 248 -11.59 20.53 -39.53
CA GLU A 248 -12.01 19.15 -39.24
C GLU A 248 -10.94 18.30 -38.55
N ASN A 249 -9.67 18.65 -38.75
CA ASN A 249 -8.52 18.02 -38.08
C ASN A 249 -8.26 18.56 -36.66
N GLY A 250 -9.09 19.50 -36.20
CA GLY A 250 -9.12 19.97 -34.83
C GLY A 250 -8.08 21.04 -34.49
N ASP A 251 -7.31 21.60 -35.42
CA ASP A 251 -6.46 22.75 -35.11
C ASP A 251 -7.21 24.06 -35.33
N ALA A 252 -7.26 24.90 -34.28
CA ALA A 252 -7.64 26.30 -34.41
C ALA A 252 -6.52 27.02 -35.16
N LEU A 253 -6.69 27.13 -36.49
CA LEU A 253 -6.00 28.05 -37.41
C LEU A 253 -4.57 28.46 -36.98
N LYS A 254 -3.56 27.67 -37.38
CA LYS A 254 -2.12 28.04 -37.34
C LYS A 254 -1.74 29.25 -38.23
N GLY A 255 -2.70 30.03 -38.74
CA GLY A 255 -2.47 31.02 -39.81
C GLY A 255 -3.15 32.38 -39.61
N LEU A 256 -3.44 32.77 -38.37
CA LEU A 256 -4.05 34.09 -38.07
C LEU A 256 -3.28 34.89 -37.00
N LEU A 257 -1.97 34.64 -36.90
CA LEU A 257 -0.95 35.52 -36.32
C LEU A 257 0.20 35.61 -37.33
#